data_AF-A1ZPA0-F1
#
_entry.id   AF-A1ZPA0-F1
#
_cell.length_a   1.000
_cell.length_b   1.000
_cell.length_c   1.000
_cell.angle_alpha   90.00
_cell.angle_beta   90.00
_cell.angle_gamma   90.00
#
_symmetry.space_group_name_H-M   'P 1'
#
loop_
_entity.id
_entity.type
_entity.pdbx_description
1 polymer ?
#
loop_
_entity_poly.entity_id
_entity_poly.type
_entity_poly.pdbx_seq_one_letter_code
_entity_poly.pdbx_strand_id
1 'polypeptide(L)'
;MSKTYVIGDIHGCYDELMVLLDQMQVTDQDLVVSLGDIVDRGLQSLEVYHYFKNRPNVLVLMGNHERKHLNGILSYSQEIVKVQFGEEYAQFREWLGSLGYYYKTKDAIIVHAFFEHDKNLETQKEDVLAGTTSGSRHLEKKYPEGTYWADYYQGHKPIIYGHQVVGDTPKVYNHTYGIDTGACHGGKLTAIELPGFKIHQVKAAKDYWKIAQSEWQIPVLQAKKWESMTFAQIQKQLDKLAYKQEAEVVTFIKHIQTWLEQVIQLLPWLKSQLEQVSSDMQQEYGVNFNQEASKLPYRTFIFKARAGNLSLNDVSKALDTPHKVTRLAQQLGLDHLPQRQ
;
A
#
# COMPACT_ATOMS: atom_id res chain seq x y z
N MET A 1 -39.49 0.15 9.13
CA MET A 1 -38.83 -0.20 7.84
C MET A 1 -37.34 -0.13 8.08
N SER A 2 -36.58 -1.11 7.58
CA SER A 2 -35.10 -1.08 7.62
C SER A 2 -34.59 0.17 6.89
N LYS A 3 -33.64 0.87 7.50
CA LYS A 3 -33.00 2.06 6.93
C LYS A 3 -31.69 1.68 6.24
N THR A 4 -31.20 2.57 5.38
CA THR A 4 -29.87 2.45 4.80
C THR A 4 -29.02 3.62 5.25
N TYR A 5 -27.84 3.34 5.80
CA TYR A 5 -26.87 4.33 6.24
C TYR A 5 -25.63 4.26 5.35
N VAL A 6 -25.37 5.33 4.59
CA VAL A 6 -24.21 5.43 3.71
C VAL A 6 -23.13 6.23 4.40
N ILE A 7 -21.97 5.63 4.68
CA ILE A 7 -20.87 6.20 5.45
C ILE A 7 -19.72 6.54 4.52
N GLY A 8 -19.19 7.77 4.63
CA GLY A 8 -18.03 8.23 3.86
C GLY A 8 -16.70 7.59 4.28
N ASP A 9 -15.61 8.09 3.72
CA ASP A 9 -14.25 7.56 3.88
C ASP A 9 -13.82 7.52 5.37
N ILE A 10 -13.55 6.30 5.86
CA ILE A 10 -13.35 6.02 7.29
C ILE A 10 -11.88 6.05 7.64
N HIS A 11 -11.02 5.50 6.77
CA HIS A 11 -9.58 5.51 6.91
C HIS A 11 -9.12 5.12 8.32
N GLY A 12 -9.57 3.98 8.86
CA GLY A 12 -9.16 3.50 10.18
C GLY A 12 -9.60 4.37 11.37
N CYS A 13 -10.56 5.29 11.21
CA CYS A 13 -11.18 6.05 12.31
C CYS A 13 -12.29 5.23 12.97
N TYR A 14 -11.90 4.15 13.66
CA TYR A 14 -12.84 3.18 14.23
C TYR A 14 -13.70 3.78 15.34
N ASP A 15 -13.08 4.56 16.23
CA ASP A 15 -13.79 5.20 17.34
C ASP A 15 -14.88 6.15 16.82
N GLU A 16 -14.58 6.98 15.82
CA GLU A 16 -15.57 7.85 15.17
C GLU A 16 -16.67 7.05 14.46
N LEU A 17 -16.34 5.91 13.84
CA LEU A 17 -17.33 5.03 13.22
C LEU A 17 -18.31 4.52 14.29
N MET A 18 -17.83 4.04 15.44
CA MET A 18 -18.69 3.51 16.49
C MET A 18 -19.60 4.61 17.08
N VAL A 19 -19.06 5.80 17.34
CA VAL A 19 -19.86 6.94 17.82
C VAL A 19 -20.92 7.36 16.80
N LEU A 20 -20.59 7.36 15.50
CA LEU A 20 -21.52 7.75 14.45
C LEU A 20 -22.68 6.75 14.34
N LEU A 21 -22.39 5.45 14.44
CA LEU A 21 -23.40 4.39 14.41
C LEU A 21 -24.35 4.46 15.62
N ASP A 22 -23.80 4.72 16.81
CA ASP A 22 -24.58 4.90 18.05
C ASP A 22 -25.50 6.13 17.95
N GLN A 23 -24.98 7.27 17.48
CA GLN A 23 -25.76 8.49 17.25
C GLN A 23 -26.93 8.26 16.29
N MET A 24 -26.73 7.43 15.26
CA MET A 24 -27.74 7.06 14.28
C MET A 24 -28.69 5.96 14.76
N GLN A 25 -28.41 5.37 15.93
CA GLN A 25 -29.11 4.23 16.53
C GLN A 25 -29.20 3.04 15.55
N VAL A 26 -28.10 2.76 14.87
CA VAL A 26 -28.04 1.69 13.86
C VAL A 26 -28.24 0.33 14.52
N THR A 27 -29.15 -0.47 13.97
CA THR A 27 -29.41 -1.84 14.41
C THR A 27 -28.88 -2.85 13.40
N ASP A 28 -28.86 -4.14 13.76
CA ASP A 28 -28.47 -5.22 12.85
C ASP A 28 -29.45 -5.43 11.69
N GLN A 29 -30.66 -4.87 11.77
CA GLN A 29 -31.65 -4.91 10.68
C GLN A 29 -31.44 -3.82 9.64
N ASP A 30 -30.62 -2.81 9.94
CA ASP A 30 -30.33 -1.70 9.04
C ASP A 30 -29.15 -2.04 8.13
N LEU A 31 -29.28 -1.64 6.87
CA LEU A 31 -28.21 -1.79 5.90
C LEU A 31 -27.17 -0.68 6.11
N VAL A 32 -25.93 -1.05 6.40
CA VAL A 32 -24.79 -0.12 6.43
C VAL A 32 -24.00 -0.26 5.14
N VAL A 33 -23.81 0.85 4.43
CA VAL A 33 -23.01 0.92 3.20
C VAL A 33 -21.81 1.82 3.44
N SER A 34 -20.60 1.28 3.35
CA SER A 34 -19.38 2.09 3.30
C SER A 34 -19.06 2.47 1.86
N LEU A 35 -18.67 3.72 1.63
CA LEU A 35 -18.20 4.21 0.33
C LEU A 35 -16.83 3.65 -0.08
N GLY A 36 -16.16 2.87 0.76
CA GLY A 36 -14.77 2.45 0.54
C GLY A 36 -13.80 3.31 1.35
N ASP A 37 -12.50 3.16 1.09
CA ASP A 37 -11.43 3.79 1.84
C ASP A 37 -11.59 3.59 3.35
N ILE A 38 -11.81 2.32 3.75
CA ILE A 38 -12.05 1.93 5.14
C ILE A 38 -10.75 1.76 5.94
N VAL A 39 -9.65 1.45 5.23
CA VAL A 39 -8.31 1.29 5.79
C VAL A 39 -7.42 2.47 5.40
N ASP A 40 -6.16 2.43 5.86
CA ASP A 40 -5.12 3.43 5.66
C ASP A 40 -5.30 4.70 6.49
N ARG A 41 -4.18 5.37 6.73
CA ARG A 41 -4.03 6.67 7.40
C ARG A 41 -4.40 6.70 8.89
N GLY A 42 -5.60 6.29 9.28
CA GLY A 42 -5.99 6.22 10.68
C GLY A 42 -5.34 5.05 11.41
N LEU A 43 -5.51 5.04 12.74
CA LEU A 43 -4.76 4.16 13.63
C LEU A 43 -5.39 2.77 13.77
N GLN A 44 -6.70 2.63 13.50
CA GLN A 44 -7.48 1.43 13.81
C GLN A 44 -8.05 0.77 12.54
N SER A 45 -7.22 0.61 11.50
CA SER A 45 -7.64 0.02 10.23
C SER A 45 -8.10 -1.45 10.39
N LEU A 46 -7.48 -2.20 11.31
CA LEU A 46 -7.78 -3.61 11.53
C LEU A 46 -9.16 -3.76 12.18
N GLU A 47 -9.48 -2.91 13.15
CA GLU A 47 -10.77 -2.84 13.84
C GLU A 47 -11.91 -2.46 12.89
N VAL A 48 -11.68 -1.49 12.01
CA VAL A 48 -12.64 -1.14 10.96
C VAL A 48 -12.90 -2.34 10.04
N TYR A 49 -11.86 -3.01 9.56
CA TYR A 49 -12.00 -4.23 8.75
C TYR A 49 -12.78 -5.32 9.49
N HIS A 50 -12.46 -5.61 10.75
CA HIS A 50 -13.18 -6.61 11.54
C HIS A 50 -14.65 -6.28 11.71
N TYR A 51 -14.99 -5.02 11.95
CA TYR A 51 -16.37 -4.58 12.04
C TYR A 51 -17.13 -4.87 10.73
N PHE A 52 -16.60 -4.41 9.59
CA PHE A 52 -17.28 -4.61 8.30
C PHE A 52 -17.33 -6.07 7.86
N LYS A 53 -16.31 -6.86 8.19
CA LYS A 53 -16.29 -8.29 7.86
C LYS A 53 -17.33 -9.09 8.64
N ASN A 54 -17.57 -8.74 9.90
CA ASN A 54 -18.39 -9.54 10.81
C ASN A 54 -19.82 -9.01 10.99
N ARG A 55 -20.10 -7.76 10.58
CA ARG A 55 -21.41 -7.15 10.72
C ARG A 55 -22.45 -7.76 9.76
N PRO A 56 -23.68 -8.07 10.22
CA PRO A 56 -24.77 -8.42 9.32
C PRO A 56 -25.29 -7.20 8.55
N ASN A 57 -25.88 -7.42 7.37
CA ASN A 57 -26.49 -6.36 6.56
C ASN A 57 -25.54 -5.20 6.29
N VAL A 58 -24.37 -5.53 5.74
CA VAL A 58 -23.33 -4.56 5.44
C VAL A 58 -22.83 -4.72 4.01
N LEU A 59 -22.45 -3.60 3.40
CA LEU A 59 -21.84 -3.53 2.09
C LEU A 59 -20.67 -2.55 2.14
N VAL A 60 -19.52 -2.95 1.59
CA VAL A 60 -18.36 -2.07 1.45
C VAL A 60 -18.04 -1.95 -0.03
N LEU A 61 -17.91 -0.72 -0.50
CA LEU A 61 -17.47 -0.46 -1.87
C LEU A 61 -15.95 -0.48 -1.99
N MET A 62 -15.47 -0.83 -3.17
CA MET A 62 -14.05 -0.74 -3.52
C MET A 62 -13.65 0.72 -3.71
N GLY A 63 -12.86 1.26 -2.76
CA GLY A 63 -12.16 2.54 -2.90
C GLY A 63 -10.80 2.41 -3.58
N ASN A 64 -10.12 3.52 -3.82
CA ASN A 64 -8.78 3.49 -4.42
C ASN A 64 -7.75 2.92 -3.43
N HIS A 65 -7.96 3.07 -2.13
CA HIS A 65 -7.09 2.49 -1.11
C HIS A 65 -7.20 0.96 -1.06
N GLU A 66 -8.42 0.43 -1.05
CA GLU A 66 -8.64 -1.02 -1.19
C GLU A 66 -8.05 -1.55 -2.51
N ARG A 67 -8.24 -0.82 -3.63
CA ARG A 67 -7.71 -1.24 -4.92
C ARG A 67 -6.19 -1.33 -4.93
N LYS A 68 -5.49 -0.41 -4.24
CA LYS A 68 -4.03 -0.47 -4.06
C LYS A 68 -3.60 -1.71 -3.29
N HIS A 69 -4.28 -2.04 -2.19
CA HIS A 69 -4.03 -3.26 -1.42
C HIS A 69 -4.27 -4.52 -2.25
N LEU A 70 -5.40 -4.60 -2.97
CA LEU A 70 -5.74 -5.72 -3.84
C LEU A 70 -4.65 -5.94 -4.91
N ASN A 71 -4.20 -4.87 -5.56
CA ASN A 71 -3.19 -4.92 -6.61
C ASN A 71 -1.73 -5.04 -6.09
N GLY A 72 -1.51 -5.04 -4.77
CA GLY A 72 -0.17 -5.10 -4.17
C GLY A 72 0.66 -3.83 -4.38
N ILE A 73 0.03 -2.68 -4.62
CA ILE A 73 0.68 -1.39 -4.78
C ILE A 73 0.79 -0.74 -3.40
N LEU A 74 1.95 -0.87 -2.76
CA LEU A 74 2.16 -0.38 -1.39
C LEU A 74 2.82 1.00 -1.40
N SER A 75 2.04 2.04 -1.09
CA SER A 75 2.58 3.34 -0.65
C SER A 75 2.69 3.36 0.88
N TYR A 76 3.17 4.46 1.46
CA TYR A 76 3.45 4.51 2.90
C TYR A 76 2.25 4.11 3.78
N SER A 77 1.04 4.60 3.52
CA SER A 77 -0.14 4.19 4.28
C SER A 77 -0.43 2.68 4.15
N GLN A 78 -0.31 2.12 2.93
CA GLN A 78 -0.54 0.69 2.72
C GLN A 78 0.52 -0.18 3.40
N GLU A 79 1.75 0.33 3.51
CA GLU A 79 2.80 -0.33 4.30
C GLU A 79 2.44 -0.36 5.78
N ILE A 80 1.88 0.73 6.34
CA ILE A 80 1.39 0.77 7.73
C ILE A 80 0.33 -0.31 7.93
N VAL A 81 -0.73 -0.32 7.10
CA VAL A 81 -1.82 -1.30 7.20
C VAL A 81 -1.30 -2.73 7.07
N LYS A 82 -0.35 -2.97 6.16
CA LYS A 82 0.25 -4.31 6.01
C LYS A 82 0.98 -4.76 7.27
N VAL A 83 1.67 -3.85 7.97
CA VAL A 83 2.32 -4.17 9.25
C VAL A 83 1.27 -4.37 10.34
N GLN A 84 0.27 -3.48 10.43
CA GLN A 84 -0.83 -3.58 11.39
C GLN A 84 -1.58 -4.91 11.31
N PHE A 85 -1.84 -5.40 10.09
CA PHE A 85 -2.62 -6.61 9.86
C PHE A 85 -1.79 -7.89 10.02
N GLY A 86 -0.46 -7.81 9.94
CA GLY A 86 0.43 -8.96 10.11
C GLY A 86 0.00 -10.18 9.27
N GLU A 87 -0.30 -11.28 9.95
CA GLU A 87 -0.71 -12.55 9.34
C GLU A 87 -2.09 -12.48 8.65
N GLU A 88 -2.97 -11.59 9.10
CA GLU A 88 -4.32 -11.41 8.56
C GLU A 88 -4.35 -10.65 7.23
N TYR A 89 -3.22 -10.03 6.84
CA TYR A 89 -3.15 -9.22 5.63
C TYR A 89 -3.48 -10.02 4.36
N ALA A 90 -3.13 -11.31 4.32
CA ALA A 90 -3.46 -12.18 3.20
C ALA A 90 -4.98 -12.38 3.07
N GLN A 91 -5.65 -12.64 4.19
CA GLN A 91 -7.10 -12.82 4.24
C GLN A 91 -7.85 -11.52 3.94
N PHE A 92 -7.34 -10.39 4.44
CA PHE A 92 -7.86 -9.07 4.09
C PHE A 92 -7.85 -8.85 2.57
N ARG A 93 -6.71 -9.12 1.91
CA ARG A 93 -6.60 -8.98 0.45
C ARG A 93 -7.55 -9.91 -0.32
N GLU A 94 -7.78 -11.12 0.18
CA GLU A 94 -8.77 -12.03 -0.41
C GLU A 94 -10.18 -11.45 -0.28
N TRP A 95 -10.54 -10.95 0.91
CA TRP A 95 -11.82 -10.31 1.15
C TRP A 95 -12.05 -9.09 0.23
N LEU A 96 -11.02 -8.27 0.00
CA LEU A 96 -11.10 -7.15 -0.96
C LEU A 96 -11.54 -7.58 -2.37
N GLY A 97 -11.19 -8.80 -2.80
CA GLY A 97 -11.60 -9.34 -4.10
C GLY A 97 -13.11 -9.52 -4.26
N SER A 98 -13.87 -9.47 -3.16
CA SER A 98 -15.33 -9.60 -3.15
C SER A 98 -16.09 -8.26 -3.22
N LEU A 99 -15.40 -7.13 -3.07
CA LEU A 99 -16.05 -5.81 -3.01
C LEU A 99 -16.56 -5.36 -4.38
N GLY A 100 -17.77 -4.80 -4.39
CA GLY A 100 -18.36 -4.16 -5.57
C GLY A 100 -17.93 -2.70 -5.74
N TYR A 101 -18.14 -2.14 -6.92
CA TYR A 101 -17.78 -0.73 -7.23
C TYR A 101 -18.94 0.26 -7.06
N TYR A 102 -20.16 -0.25 -6.98
CA TYR A 102 -21.34 0.56 -6.74
C TYR A 102 -22.42 -0.23 -6.02
N TYR A 103 -23.37 0.47 -5.44
CA TYR A 103 -24.62 -0.08 -4.96
C TYR A 103 -25.78 0.85 -5.33
N LYS A 104 -26.92 0.27 -5.72
CA LYS A 104 -28.10 1.05 -6.13
C LYS A 104 -29.26 0.70 -5.24
N THR A 105 -29.80 1.71 -4.56
CA THR A 105 -31.04 1.59 -3.80
C THR A 105 -32.21 2.16 -4.60
N LYS A 106 -33.42 2.04 -4.03
CA LYS A 106 -34.60 2.76 -4.53
C LYS A 106 -34.36 4.28 -4.53
N ASP A 107 -33.59 4.80 -3.59
CA ASP A 107 -33.42 6.24 -3.34
C ASP A 107 -32.18 6.83 -4.00
N ALA A 108 -31.06 6.10 -4.11
CA ALA A 108 -29.78 6.63 -4.56
C ALA A 108 -28.92 5.61 -5.32
N ILE A 109 -27.95 6.13 -6.06
CA ILE A 109 -26.75 5.41 -6.53
C ILE A 109 -25.63 5.74 -5.55
N ILE A 110 -24.85 4.74 -5.18
CA ILE A 110 -23.76 4.87 -4.21
C ILE A 110 -22.49 4.37 -4.91
N VAL A 111 -21.48 5.22 -4.97
CA VAL A 111 -20.18 4.95 -5.62
C VAL A 111 -19.07 5.54 -4.76
N HIS A 112 -17.84 5.03 -4.86
CA HIS A 112 -16.74 5.57 -4.06
C HIS A 112 -16.36 7.00 -4.49
N ALA A 113 -16.06 7.24 -5.78
CA ALA A 113 -15.47 8.50 -6.21
C ALA A 113 -16.26 9.23 -7.30
N PHE A 114 -16.19 8.74 -8.55
CA PHE A 114 -16.62 9.48 -9.72
C PHE A 114 -17.70 8.76 -10.51
N PHE A 115 -18.31 9.47 -11.46
CA PHE A 115 -19.31 8.93 -12.37
C PHE A 115 -19.23 9.59 -13.76
N GLU A 116 -19.27 8.78 -14.82
CA GLU A 116 -19.37 9.27 -16.20
C GLU A 116 -20.83 9.56 -16.55
N HIS A 117 -21.18 10.84 -16.74
CA HIS A 117 -22.57 11.29 -16.93
C HIS A 117 -23.29 10.70 -18.15
N ASP A 118 -22.54 10.30 -19.18
CA ASP A 118 -23.01 9.74 -20.46
C ASP A 118 -23.02 8.20 -20.49
N LYS A 119 -22.73 7.55 -19.35
CA LYS A 119 -22.72 6.09 -19.23
C LYS A 119 -23.76 5.62 -18.21
N ASN A 120 -24.36 4.47 -18.50
CA ASN A 120 -25.19 3.77 -17.53
C ASN A 120 -24.33 3.23 -16.38
N LEU A 121 -24.95 3.02 -15.21
CA LEU A 121 -24.26 2.57 -14.01
C LEU A 121 -23.47 1.26 -14.25
N GLU A 122 -24.06 0.33 -14.99
CA GLU A 122 -23.51 -0.98 -15.27
C GLU A 122 -22.33 -0.96 -16.26
N THR A 123 -22.12 0.16 -16.96
CA THR A 123 -21.04 0.33 -17.96
C THR A 123 -20.00 1.36 -17.55
N GLN A 124 -20.10 1.88 -16.32
CA GLN A 124 -19.07 2.71 -15.70
C GLN A 124 -17.74 1.94 -15.59
N LYS A 125 -16.62 2.62 -15.80
CA LYS A 125 -15.31 2.03 -15.57
C LYS A 125 -15.04 1.87 -14.08
N GLU A 126 -14.54 0.71 -13.67
CA GLU A 126 -14.15 0.48 -12.27
C GLU A 126 -13.10 1.48 -11.79
N ASP A 127 -12.13 1.85 -12.64
CA ASP A 127 -11.11 2.86 -12.33
C ASP A 127 -11.73 4.22 -12.00
N VAL A 128 -12.82 4.57 -12.67
CA VAL A 128 -13.58 5.81 -12.45
C VAL A 128 -14.34 5.71 -11.12
N LEU A 129 -15.11 4.63 -10.94
CA LEU A 129 -15.91 4.43 -9.74
C LEU A 129 -15.06 4.38 -8.47
N ALA A 130 -13.91 3.71 -8.53
CA ALA A 130 -12.96 3.58 -7.42
C ALA A 130 -12.03 4.78 -7.27
N GLY A 131 -12.07 5.81 -8.12
CA GLY A 131 -11.23 7.01 -7.95
C GLY A 131 -9.72 6.74 -8.13
N THR A 132 -9.34 5.81 -9.01
CA THR A 132 -7.93 5.54 -9.25
C THR A 132 -7.28 6.68 -10.03
N THR A 133 -5.94 6.78 -10.02
CA THR A 133 -5.21 7.76 -10.84
C THR A 133 -5.51 7.60 -12.34
N SER A 134 -5.77 6.37 -12.81
CA SER A 134 -6.20 6.09 -14.18
C SER A 134 -7.60 6.66 -14.44
N GLY A 135 -8.53 6.46 -13.49
CA GLY A 135 -9.87 7.04 -13.50
C GLY A 135 -9.87 8.57 -13.57
N SER A 136 -9.14 9.23 -12.67
CA SER A 136 -9.01 10.70 -12.65
C SER A 136 -8.50 11.23 -14.00
N ARG A 137 -7.40 10.66 -14.52
CA ARG A 137 -6.82 11.06 -15.82
C ARG A 137 -7.75 10.82 -17.00
N HIS A 138 -8.58 9.78 -16.94
CA HIS A 138 -9.60 9.54 -17.96
C HIS A 138 -10.65 10.64 -17.95
N LEU A 139 -11.10 11.08 -16.78
CA LEU A 139 -12.09 12.17 -16.65
C LEU A 139 -11.50 13.54 -16.98
N GLU A 140 -10.26 13.83 -16.59
CA GLU A 140 -9.53 15.06 -16.95
C GLU A 140 -9.42 15.26 -18.46
N LYS A 141 -9.36 14.18 -19.25
CA LYS A 141 -9.38 14.24 -20.72
C LYS A 141 -10.79 14.39 -21.31
N LYS A 142 -11.81 13.99 -20.54
CA LYS A 142 -13.20 13.93 -20.98
C LYS A 142 -13.93 15.24 -20.72
N TYR A 143 -13.63 15.90 -19.61
CA TYR A 143 -14.27 17.14 -19.19
C TYR A 143 -13.34 18.35 -19.40
N PRO A 144 -13.89 19.54 -19.68
CA PRO A 144 -13.12 20.78 -19.73
C PRO A 144 -12.32 21.04 -18.44
N GLU A 145 -11.17 21.69 -18.58
CA GLU A 145 -10.32 22.09 -17.46
C GLU A 145 -11.09 22.96 -16.45
N GLY A 146 -10.87 22.74 -15.16
CA GLY A 146 -11.53 23.48 -14.08
C GLY A 146 -12.96 23.02 -13.76
N THR A 147 -13.47 22.00 -14.45
CA THR A 147 -14.79 21.41 -14.18
C THR A 147 -14.69 20.07 -13.47
N TYR A 148 -15.79 19.61 -12.90
CA TYR A 148 -15.89 18.34 -12.19
C TYR A 148 -17.01 17.47 -12.78
N TRP A 149 -16.91 16.14 -12.65
CA TRP A 149 -17.88 15.22 -13.25
C TRP A 149 -19.32 15.50 -12.80
N ALA A 150 -19.49 15.95 -11.55
CA ALA A 150 -20.79 16.28 -10.97
C ALA A 150 -21.46 17.47 -11.69
N ASP A 151 -20.70 18.35 -12.35
CA ASP A 151 -21.23 19.48 -13.13
C ASP A 151 -22.00 18.99 -14.37
N TYR A 152 -21.69 17.78 -14.84
CA TYR A 152 -22.29 17.18 -16.04
C TYR A 152 -23.36 16.14 -15.73
N TYR A 153 -23.59 15.83 -14.45
CA TYR A 153 -24.61 14.86 -14.08
C TYR A 153 -26.01 15.40 -14.39
N GLN A 154 -26.78 14.69 -15.23
CA GLN A 154 -28.15 15.08 -15.61
C GLN A 154 -29.22 14.11 -15.10
N GLY A 155 -28.82 13.09 -14.34
CA GLY A 155 -29.75 12.10 -13.82
C GLY A 155 -30.57 12.64 -12.65
N HIS A 156 -31.82 12.17 -12.54
CA HIS A 156 -32.70 12.54 -11.42
C HIS A 156 -32.42 11.75 -10.13
N LYS A 157 -31.79 10.57 -10.24
CA LYS A 157 -31.50 9.71 -9.09
C LYS A 157 -30.26 10.24 -8.37
N PRO A 158 -30.34 10.58 -7.08
CA PRO A 158 -29.18 11.05 -6.33
C PRO A 158 -27.96 10.12 -6.39
N ILE A 159 -26.76 10.70 -6.45
CA ILE A 159 -25.48 9.98 -6.32
C ILE A 159 -24.81 10.37 -5.00
N ILE A 160 -24.46 9.40 -4.15
CA ILE A 160 -23.69 9.61 -2.92
C ILE A 160 -22.26 9.07 -3.14
N TYR A 161 -21.25 9.89 -2.84
CA TYR A 161 -19.84 9.60 -3.09
C TYR A 161 -18.90 10.25 -2.06
N GLY A 162 -17.65 9.79 -2.04
CA GLY A 162 -16.59 10.15 -1.10
C GLY A 162 -15.31 10.52 -1.85
N HIS A 163 -14.17 9.93 -1.46
CA HIS A 163 -12.86 10.02 -2.12
C HIS A 163 -12.14 11.38 -2.05
N GLN A 164 -12.87 12.47 -2.31
CA GLN A 164 -12.33 13.82 -2.26
C GLN A 164 -12.90 14.55 -1.06
N VAL A 165 -12.02 14.93 -0.13
CA VAL A 165 -12.39 15.74 1.03
C VAL A 165 -13.06 17.05 0.59
N VAL A 166 -14.31 17.24 0.98
CA VAL A 166 -15.14 18.40 0.58
C VAL A 166 -15.21 19.52 1.63
N GLY A 167 -14.50 19.36 2.76
CA GLY A 167 -14.51 20.29 3.89
C GLY A 167 -15.39 19.82 5.05
N ASP A 168 -15.82 20.74 5.92
CA ASP A 168 -16.53 20.40 7.16
C ASP A 168 -18.00 19.98 6.97
N THR A 169 -18.57 20.26 5.80
CA THR A 169 -19.97 19.97 5.46
C THR A 169 -20.04 19.23 4.12
N PRO A 170 -20.95 18.26 3.96
CA PRO A 170 -21.15 17.59 2.68
C PRO A 170 -21.42 18.57 1.53
N LYS A 171 -20.81 18.28 0.38
CA LYS A 171 -21.05 19.03 -0.86
C LYS A 171 -22.27 18.45 -1.55
N VAL A 172 -23.40 19.13 -1.42
CA VAL A 172 -24.63 18.80 -2.13
C VAL A 172 -24.76 19.71 -3.34
N TYR A 173 -24.61 19.14 -4.53
CA TYR A 173 -24.64 19.88 -5.78
C TYR A 173 -25.11 18.99 -6.93
N ASN A 174 -26.05 19.49 -7.74
CA ASN A 174 -26.53 18.83 -8.95
C ASN A 174 -26.96 17.35 -8.74
N HIS A 175 -27.80 17.10 -7.72
CA HIS A 175 -28.22 15.75 -7.30
C HIS A 175 -27.09 14.81 -6.86
N THR A 176 -25.89 15.33 -6.61
CA THR A 176 -24.77 14.57 -6.06
C THR A 176 -24.46 15.01 -4.63
N TYR A 177 -23.98 14.07 -3.81
CA TYR A 177 -23.73 14.23 -2.38
C TYR A 177 -22.31 13.73 -2.09
N GLY A 178 -21.35 14.64 -2.08
CA GLY A 178 -19.98 14.37 -1.64
C GLY A 178 -19.91 14.40 -0.12
N ILE A 179 -19.59 13.27 0.52
CA ILE A 179 -19.66 13.09 1.98
C ILE A 179 -18.32 12.73 2.63
N ASP A 180 -17.23 12.67 1.87
CA ASP A 180 -15.90 12.62 2.49
C ASP A 180 -15.57 13.99 3.11
N THR A 181 -15.67 14.04 4.44
CA THR A 181 -15.37 15.23 5.24
C THR A 181 -14.06 15.09 6.01
N GLY A 182 -13.17 14.19 5.56
CA GLY A 182 -11.77 14.11 5.99
C GLY A 182 -11.57 13.62 7.42
N ALA A 183 -12.26 12.56 7.84
CA ALA A 183 -12.18 12.02 9.21
C ALA A 183 -10.73 11.80 9.69
N CYS A 184 -9.92 11.09 8.91
CA CYS A 184 -8.52 10.79 9.26
C CYS A 184 -7.60 12.02 9.37
N HIS A 185 -8.02 13.16 8.81
CA HIS A 185 -7.28 14.43 8.84
C HIS A 185 -7.77 15.37 9.96
N GLY A 186 -8.51 14.84 10.94
CA GLY A 186 -9.11 15.65 12.00
C GLY A 186 -10.33 16.44 11.53
N GLY A 187 -10.92 16.06 10.38
CA GLY A 187 -12.18 16.58 9.88
C GLY A 187 -13.37 15.94 10.61
N LYS A 188 -14.33 15.42 9.86
CA LYS A 188 -15.48 14.68 10.40
C LYS A 188 -15.66 13.37 9.64
N LEU A 189 -16.23 12.37 10.30
CA LEU A 189 -16.83 11.22 9.63
C LEU A 189 -18.31 11.53 9.39
N THR A 190 -18.77 11.36 8.16
CA THR A 190 -20.14 11.70 7.76
C THR A 190 -20.90 10.48 7.24
N ALA A 191 -22.19 10.42 7.57
CA ALA A 191 -23.13 9.48 7.00
C ALA A 191 -24.42 10.15 6.48
N ILE A 192 -25.06 9.51 5.51
CA ILE A 192 -26.41 9.83 5.02
C ILE A 192 -27.36 8.68 5.35
N GLU A 193 -28.47 8.98 6.01
CA GLU A 193 -29.58 8.07 6.30
C GLU A 193 -30.68 8.17 5.23
N LEU A 194 -31.00 7.06 4.58
CA LEU A 194 -32.04 6.92 3.55
C LEU A 194 -33.31 6.24 4.10
N PRO A 195 -34.51 6.57 3.59
CA PRO A 195 -34.81 7.41 2.40
C PRO A 195 -34.85 8.94 2.65
N GLY A 196 -34.46 9.44 3.81
CA GLY A 196 -34.62 10.87 4.17
C GLY A 196 -33.46 11.81 3.80
N PHE A 197 -32.34 11.27 3.31
CA PHE A 197 -31.08 12.00 3.09
C PHE A 197 -30.62 12.79 4.33
N LYS A 198 -30.91 12.28 5.54
CA LYS A 198 -30.51 12.94 6.79
C LYS A 198 -29.01 12.78 6.99
N ILE A 199 -28.31 13.91 7.14
CA ILE A 199 -26.86 13.95 7.36
C ILE A 199 -26.55 13.80 8.84
N HIS A 200 -25.62 12.92 9.16
CA HIS A 200 -25.05 12.73 10.50
C HIS A 200 -23.54 12.91 10.42
N GLN A 201 -22.94 13.58 11.39
CA GLN A 201 -21.49 13.77 11.43
C GLN A 201 -20.93 13.60 12.84
N VAL A 202 -19.74 13.03 12.93
CA VAL A 202 -18.93 12.97 14.16
C VAL A 202 -17.59 13.64 13.88
N LYS A 203 -17.18 14.56 14.77
CA LYS A 203 -15.88 15.24 14.68
C LYS A 203 -14.77 14.26 15.09
N ALA A 204 -13.75 14.13 14.25
CA ALA A 204 -12.57 13.36 14.61
C ALA A 204 -11.81 14.06 15.73
N ALA A 205 -11.37 13.30 16.74
CA ALA A 205 -10.72 13.88 17.91
C ALA A 205 -9.34 14.47 17.59
N LYS A 206 -8.65 13.92 16.58
CA LYS A 206 -7.28 14.28 16.21
C LYS A 206 -7.07 14.15 14.70
N ASP A 207 -5.97 14.72 14.20
CA ASP A 207 -5.43 14.40 12.87
C ASP A 207 -4.67 13.07 12.96
N TYR A 208 -5.39 11.97 12.79
CA TYR A 208 -4.85 10.62 12.90
C TYR A 208 -3.78 10.34 11.86
N TRP A 209 -3.87 10.94 10.67
CA TRP A 209 -2.85 10.72 9.65
C TRP A 209 -1.49 11.26 10.09
N LYS A 210 -1.44 12.48 10.64
CA LYS A 210 -0.18 13.02 11.18
C LYS A 210 0.41 12.15 12.29
N ILE A 211 -0.45 11.62 13.16
CA ILE A 211 -0.03 10.71 14.23
C ILE A 211 0.54 9.43 13.65
N ALA A 212 -0.20 8.77 12.73
CA ALA A 212 0.23 7.53 12.11
C ALA A 212 1.56 7.70 11.34
N GLN A 213 1.75 8.83 10.66
CA GLN A 213 3.01 9.13 9.97
C GLN A 213 4.21 9.16 10.92
N SER A 214 4.01 9.65 12.14
CA SER A 214 5.04 9.70 13.19
C SER A 214 5.27 8.32 13.83
N GLU A 215 4.20 7.67 14.27
CA GLU A 215 4.27 6.42 15.05
C GLU A 215 4.76 5.22 14.23
N TRP A 216 4.39 5.15 12.95
CA TRP A 216 4.64 3.96 12.13
C TRP A 216 5.90 4.04 11.27
N GLN A 217 6.65 5.14 11.32
CA GLN A 217 7.83 5.31 10.46
C GLN A 217 8.88 4.22 10.72
N ILE A 218 9.23 3.99 11.99
CA ILE A 218 10.21 2.95 12.36
C ILE A 218 9.66 1.53 12.15
N PRO A 219 8.45 1.16 12.64
CA PRO A 219 7.88 -0.16 12.39
C PRO A 219 7.82 -0.54 10.90
N VAL A 220 7.40 0.39 10.03
CA VAL A 220 7.37 0.16 8.58
C VAL A 220 8.77 -0.06 8.01
N LEU A 221 9.76 0.72 8.45
CA LEU A 221 11.14 0.55 8.00
C LEU A 221 11.73 -0.78 8.47
N GLN A 222 11.44 -1.21 9.70
CA GLN A 222 11.90 -2.49 10.23
C GLN A 222 11.31 -3.68 9.47
N ALA A 223 10.04 -3.60 9.09
CA ALA A 223 9.30 -4.66 8.38
C ALA A 223 9.72 -4.83 6.91
N LYS A 224 10.45 -3.88 6.32
CA LYS A 224 10.97 -4.01 4.95
C LYS A 224 12.01 -5.14 4.86
N LYS A 225 11.96 -5.90 3.77
CA LYS A 225 12.91 -6.98 3.45
C LYS A 225 14.18 -6.42 2.80
N TRP A 226 14.93 -5.59 3.53
CA TRP A 226 16.12 -4.89 3.03
C TRP A 226 17.14 -5.84 2.38
N GLU A 227 17.32 -7.03 2.95
CA GLU A 227 18.27 -8.03 2.48
C GLU A 227 17.92 -8.55 1.08
N SER A 228 16.63 -8.52 0.72
CA SER A 228 16.11 -9.00 -0.57
C SER A 228 16.00 -7.88 -1.62
N MET A 229 16.12 -6.62 -1.21
CA MET A 229 16.08 -5.48 -2.14
C MET A 229 17.41 -5.34 -2.88
N THR A 230 17.36 -4.86 -4.12
CA THR A 230 18.59 -4.51 -4.83
C THR A 230 19.23 -3.29 -4.20
N PHE A 231 20.55 -3.13 -4.33
CA PHE A 231 21.26 -1.95 -3.82
C PHE A 231 20.63 -0.63 -4.32
N ALA A 232 20.21 -0.58 -5.58
CA ALA A 232 19.51 0.59 -6.14
C ALA A 232 18.13 0.84 -5.49
N GLN A 233 17.39 -0.23 -5.16
CA GLN A 233 16.12 -0.10 -4.45
C GLN A 233 16.32 0.40 -3.02
N ILE A 234 17.33 -0.12 -2.32
CA ILE A 234 17.71 0.33 -0.97
C ILE A 234 18.07 1.81 -1.00
N GLN A 235 18.95 2.24 -1.90
CA GLN A 235 19.35 3.64 -2.05
C GLN A 235 18.13 4.55 -2.27
N LYS A 236 17.22 4.15 -3.17
CA LYS A 236 15.98 4.90 -3.43
C LYS A 236 15.09 5.03 -2.18
N GLN A 237 15.10 4.07 -1.26
CA GLN A 237 14.37 4.19 0.01
C GLN A 237 15.07 5.17 0.96
N LEU A 238 16.40 5.12 1.05
CA LEU A 238 17.18 6.02 1.89
C LEU A 238 17.05 7.47 1.41
N ASP A 239 17.12 7.71 0.10
CA ASP A 239 16.99 9.05 -0.50
C ASP A 239 15.63 9.69 -0.17
N LYS A 240 14.56 8.89 -0.14
CA LYS A 240 13.22 9.36 0.24
C LYS A 240 13.12 9.80 1.70
N LEU A 241 14.06 9.41 2.55
CA LEU A 241 14.06 9.71 3.97
C LEU A 241 15.18 10.68 4.35
N ALA A 242 16.02 11.10 3.40
CA ALA A 242 17.18 11.95 3.68
C ALA A 242 16.84 13.31 4.28
N TYR A 243 15.61 13.81 4.08
CA TYR A 243 15.14 15.08 4.64
C TYR A 243 14.57 14.96 6.07
N LYS A 244 14.41 13.73 6.60
CA LYS A 244 13.85 13.47 7.93
C LYS A 244 14.85 13.85 9.02
N GLN A 245 14.34 14.39 10.13
CA GLN A 245 15.14 14.94 11.24
C GLN A 245 14.89 14.24 12.57
N GLU A 246 13.88 13.36 12.62
CA GLU A 246 13.50 12.57 13.78
C GLU A 246 14.68 11.66 14.17
N ALA A 247 15.17 11.78 15.41
CA ALA A 247 16.44 11.16 15.85
C ALA A 247 16.49 9.64 15.66
N GLU A 248 15.37 8.95 15.91
CA GLU A 248 15.25 7.50 15.72
C GLU A 248 15.34 7.12 14.24
N VAL A 249 14.71 7.91 13.35
CA VAL A 249 14.72 7.67 11.90
C VAL A 249 16.13 7.89 11.34
N VAL A 250 16.80 8.95 11.77
CA VAL A 250 18.19 9.23 11.39
C VAL A 250 19.12 8.11 11.86
N THR A 251 18.93 7.64 13.09
CA THR A 251 19.71 6.52 13.65
C THR A 251 19.48 5.24 12.85
N PHE A 252 18.23 4.91 12.52
CA PHE A 252 17.88 3.75 11.71
C PHE A 252 18.53 3.82 10.31
N ILE A 253 18.41 4.96 9.64
CA ILE A 253 19.02 5.18 8.32
C ILE A 253 20.53 4.95 8.38
N LYS A 254 21.20 5.50 9.40
CA LYS A 254 22.64 5.32 9.59
C LYS A 254 23.02 3.85 9.77
N HIS A 255 22.26 3.09 10.57
CA HIS A 255 22.49 1.66 10.74
C HIS A 255 22.35 0.90 9.42
N ILE A 256 21.32 1.20 8.62
CA ILE A 256 21.16 0.59 7.29
C ILE A 256 22.32 0.95 6.37
N GLN A 257 22.75 2.21 6.35
CA GLN A 257 23.90 2.66 5.54
C GLN A 257 25.19 1.94 5.94
N THR A 258 25.52 1.90 7.22
CA THR A 258 26.72 1.22 7.72
C THR A 258 26.69 -0.28 7.40
N TRP A 259 25.55 -0.95 7.61
CA TRP A 259 25.38 -2.34 7.22
C TRP A 259 25.56 -2.54 5.71
N LEU A 260 24.98 -1.67 4.89
CA LEU A 260 25.09 -1.73 3.43
C LEU A 260 26.53 -1.58 2.94
N GLU A 261 27.26 -0.62 3.53
CA GLU A 261 28.68 -0.40 3.25
C GLU A 261 29.51 -1.65 3.57
N GLN A 262 29.29 -2.25 4.75
CA GLN A 262 29.97 -3.49 5.14
C GLN A 262 29.69 -4.64 4.18
N VAL A 263 28.45 -4.79 3.71
CA VAL A 263 28.08 -5.81 2.71
C VAL A 263 28.77 -5.53 1.37
N ILE A 264 28.76 -4.29 0.88
CA ILE A 264 29.38 -3.92 -0.40
C ILE A 264 30.91 -4.10 -0.35
N GLN A 265 31.54 -3.86 0.80
CA GLN A 265 32.97 -4.10 1.01
C GLN A 265 33.37 -5.57 0.90
N LEU A 266 32.43 -6.52 0.93
CA LEU A 266 32.73 -7.93 0.66
C LEU A 266 32.95 -8.21 -0.83
N LEU A 267 32.48 -7.37 -1.76
CA LEU A 267 32.55 -7.67 -3.21
C LEU A 267 33.99 -7.85 -3.73
N PRO A 268 34.98 -7.00 -3.37
CA PRO A 268 36.37 -7.23 -3.76
C PRO A 268 36.94 -8.52 -3.17
N TRP A 269 36.66 -8.81 -1.89
CA TRP A 269 37.09 -10.05 -1.24
C TRP A 269 36.50 -11.28 -1.94
N LEU A 270 35.19 -11.26 -2.23
CA LEU A 270 34.50 -12.32 -2.97
C LEU A 270 35.14 -12.59 -4.33
N LYS A 271 35.45 -11.52 -5.08
CA LYS A 271 36.15 -11.65 -6.36
C LYS A 271 37.48 -12.39 -6.18
N SER A 272 38.31 -11.96 -5.23
CA SER A 272 39.60 -12.59 -4.97
C SER A 272 39.47 -14.05 -4.54
N GLN A 273 38.48 -14.38 -3.70
CA GLN A 273 38.20 -15.76 -3.31
C GLN A 273 37.75 -16.63 -4.48
N LEU A 274 36.91 -16.10 -5.39
CA LEU A 274 36.49 -16.82 -6.59
C LEU A 274 37.67 -17.11 -7.53
N GLU A 275 38.61 -16.17 -7.64
CA GLU A 275 39.87 -16.37 -8.38
C GLU A 275 40.75 -17.43 -7.74
N GLN A 276 40.89 -17.40 -6.41
CA GLN A 276 41.64 -18.40 -5.67
C GLN A 276 41.03 -19.80 -5.83
N VAL A 277 39.72 -19.96 -5.59
CA VAL A 277 39.00 -21.23 -5.77
C VAL A 277 39.17 -21.75 -7.20
N SER A 278 39.06 -20.88 -8.21
CA SER A 278 39.26 -21.29 -9.61
C SER A 278 40.69 -21.77 -9.87
N SER A 279 41.70 -21.12 -9.28
CA SER A 279 43.10 -21.55 -9.37
C SER A 279 43.31 -22.91 -8.69
N ASP A 280 42.81 -23.07 -7.46
CA ASP A 280 42.97 -24.31 -6.68
C ASP A 280 42.30 -25.50 -7.39
N MET A 281 41.10 -25.30 -7.91
CA MET A 281 40.41 -26.33 -8.70
C MET A 281 41.15 -26.71 -9.98
N GLN A 282 41.85 -25.76 -10.63
CA GLN A 282 42.66 -26.08 -11.81
C GLN A 282 43.85 -26.96 -11.44
N GLN A 283 44.47 -26.71 -10.28
CA GLN A 283 45.58 -27.52 -9.77
C GLN A 283 45.11 -28.91 -9.32
N GLU A 284 43.96 -29.00 -8.64
CA GLU A 284 43.44 -30.25 -8.09
C GLU A 284 42.83 -31.17 -9.16
N TYR A 285 42.02 -30.61 -10.07
CA TYR A 285 41.21 -31.42 -10.99
C TYR A 285 41.75 -31.47 -12.42
N GLY A 286 42.64 -30.55 -12.83
CA GLY A 286 43.25 -30.52 -14.15
C GLY A 286 42.24 -30.69 -15.29
N VAL A 287 42.31 -31.83 -16.01
CA VAL A 287 41.40 -32.17 -17.12
C VAL A 287 39.92 -32.27 -16.70
N ASN A 288 39.65 -32.58 -15.43
CA ASN A 288 38.30 -32.72 -14.87
C ASN A 288 37.72 -31.40 -14.33
N PHE A 289 38.45 -30.27 -14.41
CA PHE A 289 38.00 -28.96 -13.90
C PHE A 289 36.58 -28.62 -14.35
N ASN A 290 36.26 -28.77 -15.64
CA ASN A 290 34.95 -28.38 -16.17
C ASN A 290 33.80 -29.15 -15.51
N GLN A 291 34.01 -30.45 -15.24
CA GLN A 291 33.02 -31.31 -14.61
C GLN A 291 32.78 -30.89 -13.16
N GLU A 292 33.84 -30.64 -12.40
CA GLU A 292 33.74 -30.27 -10.98
C GLU A 292 33.23 -28.84 -10.80
N ALA A 293 33.76 -27.87 -11.56
CA ALA A 293 33.31 -26.48 -11.53
C ALA A 293 31.81 -26.36 -11.87
N SER A 294 31.28 -27.22 -12.75
CA SER A 294 29.87 -27.19 -13.14
C SER A 294 28.90 -27.57 -12.01
N LYS A 295 29.39 -28.27 -10.97
CA LYS A 295 28.60 -28.64 -9.78
C LYS A 295 28.40 -27.48 -8.82
N LEU A 296 29.23 -26.43 -8.91
CA LEU A 296 29.17 -25.28 -7.99
C LEU A 296 27.99 -24.35 -8.31
N PRO A 297 27.28 -23.82 -7.29
CA PRO A 297 26.17 -22.89 -7.50
C PRO A 297 26.62 -21.55 -8.10
N TYR A 298 27.91 -21.22 -8.01
CA TYR A 298 28.53 -20.00 -8.55
C TYR A 298 29.50 -20.28 -9.71
N ARG A 299 29.32 -21.41 -10.42
CA ARG A 299 30.18 -21.86 -11.54
C ARG A 299 30.51 -20.79 -12.58
N THR A 300 29.56 -19.89 -12.89
CA THR A 300 29.76 -18.83 -13.89
C THR A 300 30.95 -17.93 -13.51
N PHE A 301 31.12 -17.62 -12.23
CA PHE A 301 32.27 -16.85 -11.76
C PHE A 301 33.56 -17.66 -11.85
N ILE A 302 33.52 -18.96 -11.51
CA ILE A 302 34.69 -19.85 -11.58
C ILE A 302 35.22 -19.98 -13.02
N PHE A 303 34.32 -20.15 -13.99
CA PHE A 303 34.69 -20.20 -15.40
C PHE A 303 35.26 -18.86 -15.90
N LYS A 304 34.68 -17.71 -15.51
CA LYS A 304 35.24 -16.39 -15.83
C LYS A 304 36.60 -16.14 -15.18
N ALA A 305 36.77 -16.55 -13.93
CA ALA A 305 38.03 -16.46 -13.21
C ALA A 305 39.12 -17.28 -13.90
N ARG A 306 38.79 -18.50 -14.34
CA ARG A 306 39.71 -19.34 -15.11
C ARG A 306 40.11 -18.69 -16.44
N ALA A 307 39.18 -18.02 -17.10
CA ALA A 307 39.45 -17.29 -18.33
C ALA A 307 40.25 -15.99 -18.11
N GLY A 308 40.58 -15.64 -16.86
CA GLY A 308 41.30 -14.41 -16.52
C GLY A 308 40.50 -13.14 -16.75
N ASN A 309 39.17 -13.22 -16.85
CA ASN A 309 38.31 -12.10 -17.21
C ASN A 309 37.19 -11.81 -16.20
N LEU A 310 37.25 -12.41 -15.00
CA LEU A 310 36.34 -12.06 -13.91
C LEU A 310 36.66 -10.63 -13.42
N SER A 311 35.75 -9.69 -13.64
CA SER A 311 35.88 -8.32 -13.14
C SER A 311 35.05 -8.09 -11.88
N LEU A 312 35.36 -7.04 -11.11
CA LEU A 312 34.52 -6.65 -9.98
C LEU A 312 33.10 -6.27 -10.43
N ASN A 313 32.97 -5.69 -11.62
CA ASN A 313 31.69 -5.34 -12.23
C ASN A 313 30.83 -6.57 -12.57
N ASP A 314 31.44 -7.70 -12.94
CA ASP A 314 30.69 -8.95 -13.14
C ASP A 314 30.08 -9.44 -11.83
N VAL A 315 30.86 -9.38 -10.74
CA VAL A 315 30.44 -9.80 -9.40
C VAL A 315 29.34 -8.88 -8.89
N SER A 316 29.53 -7.56 -8.96
CA SER A 316 28.57 -6.58 -8.44
C SER A 316 27.23 -6.57 -9.18
N LYS A 317 27.24 -6.80 -10.50
CA LYS A 317 26.00 -6.92 -11.29
C LYS A 317 25.20 -8.18 -10.98
N ALA A 318 25.88 -9.29 -10.75
CA ALA A 318 25.22 -10.56 -10.46
C ALA A 318 24.77 -10.68 -9.00
N LEU A 319 25.54 -10.09 -8.07
CA LEU A 319 25.26 -10.04 -6.63
C LEU A 319 24.67 -8.67 -6.26
N ASP A 320 23.56 -8.31 -6.88
CA ASP A 320 22.92 -7.00 -6.79
C ASP A 320 22.07 -6.76 -5.52
N THR A 321 22.03 -7.73 -4.60
CA THR A 321 21.28 -7.66 -3.33
C THR A 321 22.16 -8.07 -2.16
N PRO A 322 21.94 -7.55 -0.94
CA PRO A 322 22.70 -7.96 0.24
C PRO A 322 22.63 -9.48 0.52
N HIS A 323 21.47 -10.09 0.31
CA HIS A 323 21.30 -11.53 0.50
C HIS A 323 22.15 -12.35 -0.47
N LYS A 324 22.26 -11.96 -1.74
CA LYS A 324 23.12 -12.67 -2.71
C LYS A 324 24.60 -12.57 -2.32
N VAL A 325 25.05 -11.39 -1.87
CA VAL A 325 26.44 -11.17 -1.44
C VAL A 325 26.78 -12.02 -0.22
N THR A 326 25.98 -11.91 0.84
CA THR A 326 26.20 -12.63 2.11
C THR A 326 26.09 -14.14 1.93
N ARG A 327 25.14 -14.62 1.10
CA ARG A 327 25.02 -16.04 0.77
C ARG A 327 26.26 -16.59 0.06
N LEU A 328 26.82 -15.86 -0.90
CA LEU A 328 28.06 -16.30 -1.57
C LEU A 328 29.25 -16.27 -0.60
N ALA A 329 29.34 -15.24 0.24
CA ALA A 329 30.41 -15.15 1.24
C ALA A 329 30.38 -16.34 2.21
N GLN A 330 29.18 -16.76 2.64
CA GLN A 330 29.01 -17.96 3.45
C GLN A 330 29.45 -19.24 2.71
N GLN A 331 29.09 -19.37 1.43
CA GLN A 331 29.50 -20.51 0.60
C GLN A 331 31.03 -20.59 0.40
N LEU A 332 31.72 -19.46 0.50
CA LEU A 332 33.18 -19.34 0.43
C LEU A 332 33.85 -19.37 1.81
N GLY A 333 33.11 -19.73 2.86
CA GLY A 333 33.67 -19.99 4.20
C GLY A 333 33.87 -18.74 5.07
N LEU A 334 33.17 -17.62 4.79
CA LEU A 334 33.19 -16.47 5.69
C LEU A 334 32.25 -16.69 6.88
N ASP A 335 32.82 -16.88 8.08
CA ASP A 335 32.06 -17.17 9.30
C ASP A 335 31.32 -15.95 9.87
N HIS A 336 31.89 -14.75 9.70
CA HIS A 336 31.34 -13.50 10.25
C HIS A 336 30.80 -12.60 9.15
N LEU A 337 29.48 -12.63 8.95
CA LEU A 337 28.77 -11.82 7.97
C LEU A 337 28.23 -10.53 8.60
N PRO A 338 28.23 -9.40 7.87
CA PRO A 338 27.53 -8.19 8.29
C PRO A 338 26.05 -8.47 8.53
N GLN A 339 25.58 -8.17 9.74
CA GLN A 339 24.18 -8.33 10.12
C GLN A 339 23.48 -6.97 10.17
N ARG A 340 22.22 -6.94 9.73
CA ARG A 340 21.35 -5.79 9.95
C ARG A 340 20.98 -5.78 11.43
N GLN A 341 21.35 -4.71 12.14
CA GLN A 341 21.00 -4.49 13.54
C GLN A 341 19.53 -4.09 13.70
#